data_AF-A0A3B1A3V9-F1
#
_entry.id   AF-A0A3B1A3V9-F1
#
_cell.length_a   1.000
_cell.length_b   1.000
_cell.length_c   1.000
_cell.angle_alpha   90.00
_cell.angle_beta   90.00
_cell.angle_gamma   90.00
#
_symmetry.space_group_name_H-M   'P 1'
#
loop_
_entity.id
_entity.type
_entity.pdbx_description
1 polymer ?
#
loop_
_entity_poly.entity_id
_entity_poly.type
_entity_poly.pdbx_seq_one_letter_code
_entity_poly.pdbx_strand_id
1 'polypeptide(L)'
;MLNDSQKWLLLAVMLTTGFLIYLLAPVLTPFLMAALLAYLGDPLVDRMEAKGLPRTVAVVVIFVLLLSVLAGAMLLLIPALQQQLASLAKALPTYIDWLQTHLTPWLKQTFGVDAALLDWSMLKSAAQENWLQVGGAAGGVMSWLSSSGMAMLAILANLVLIPVVTFYLLRDWDHLVTRVRELLPRKWEVTVVQLTRDSDTVLGAFLRGQLLVMLALGAVYSLGLWWIGLELALIIGVVAGIVSFVPYLGFIIGILLAGIAAMMQFHEIYYLLLVALVFGVGQALEGMLLTPLLVGDKIGL
;
A
#
# COMPACT_ATOMS: atom_id res chain seq x y z
N MET A 1 20.44 20.27 33.08
CA MET A 1 19.59 21.28 32.43
C MET A 1 20.37 21.82 31.23
N LEU A 2 19.80 21.77 30.02
CA LEU A 2 20.47 22.26 28.80
C LEU A 2 20.57 23.78 28.84
N ASN A 3 21.73 24.34 28.48
CA ASN A 3 21.89 25.80 28.32
C ASN A 3 21.04 26.30 27.15
N ASP A 4 20.58 27.55 27.20
CA ASP A 4 19.71 28.10 26.16
C ASP A 4 20.38 28.08 24.77
N SER A 5 21.70 28.28 24.70
CA SER A 5 22.47 28.10 23.45
C SER A 5 22.42 26.68 22.92
N GLN A 6 22.42 25.65 23.79
CA GLN A 6 22.30 24.25 23.37
C GLN A 6 20.89 23.94 22.86
N LYS A 7 19.85 24.55 23.43
CA LYS A 7 18.47 24.41 22.94
C LYS A 7 18.29 25.02 21.55
N TRP A 8 18.82 26.23 21.32
CA TRP A 8 18.81 26.87 20.00
C TRP A 8 19.60 26.09 18.96
N LEU A 9 20.75 25.52 19.35
CA LEU A 9 21.55 24.68 18.46
C LEU A 9 20.83 23.38 18.11
N LEU A 10 20.19 22.72 19.08
CA LEU A 10 19.36 21.55 18.83
C LEU A 10 18.18 21.85 17.89
N LEU A 11 17.49 22.98 18.09
CA LEU A 11 16.42 23.42 17.18
C LEU A 11 16.94 23.70 15.77
N ALA A 12 18.09 24.37 15.64
CA ALA A 12 18.72 24.65 14.35
C ALA A 12 19.13 23.35 13.63
N VAL A 13 19.72 22.39 14.36
CA VAL A 13 20.06 21.07 13.82
C VAL A 13 18.82 20.31 13.38
N MET A 14 17.76 20.32 14.20
CA MET A 14 16.50 19.64 13.88
C MET A 14 15.84 20.24 12.62
N LEU A 15 15.76 21.58 12.51
CA LEU A 15 15.19 22.27 11.35
C LEU A 15 16.02 22.07 10.08
N THR A 16 17.34 22.19 10.17
CA THR A 16 18.24 21.98 9.02
C THR A 16 18.20 20.53 8.54
N THR A 17 18.21 19.57 9.47
CA THR A 17 18.07 18.15 9.13
C THR A 17 16.71 17.86 8.49
N GLY A 18 15.62 18.40 9.04
CA GLY A 18 14.28 18.25 8.46
C GLY A 18 14.17 18.86 7.07
N PHE A 19 14.77 20.04 6.85
CA PHE A 19 14.81 20.69 5.55
C PHE A 19 15.65 19.91 4.52
N LEU A 20 16.80 19.36 4.94
CA LEU A 20 17.62 18.48 4.09
C LEU A 20 16.88 17.19 3.72
N ILE A 21 16.19 16.55 4.68
CA ILE A 21 15.37 15.36 4.41
C ILE A 21 14.26 15.69 3.41
N TYR A 22 13.60 16.84 3.55
CA TYR A 22 12.58 17.29 2.60
C TYR A 22 13.15 17.46 1.18
N LEU A 23 14.32 18.08 1.06
CA LEU A 23 15.01 18.24 -0.23
C LEU A 23 15.46 16.91 -0.85
N LEU A 24 15.92 15.97 -0.02
CA LEU A 24 16.44 14.66 -0.46
C LEU A 24 15.37 13.57 -0.53
N ALA A 25 14.13 13.83 -0.11
CA ALA A 25 13.06 12.83 -0.06
C ALA A 25 12.87 12.04 -1.37
N PRO A 26 12.90 12.67 -2.58
CA PRO A 26 12.78 11.94 -3.83
C PRO A 26 13.92 10.94 -4.06
N VAL A 27 15.14 11.29 -3.63
CA VAL A 27 16.33 10.43 -3.75
C VAL A 27 16.34 9.35 -2.68
N LEU A 28 15.84 9.64 -1.48
CA LEU A 28 15.75 8.70 -0.36
C LEU A 28 14.65 7.65 -0.56
N THR A 29 13.59 7.98 -1.30
CA THR A 29 12.42 7.09 -1.51
C THR A 29 12.81 5.68 -1.97
N PRO A 30 13.62 5.48 -3.04
CA PRO A 30 14.01 4.13 -3.45
C PRO A 30 14.90 3.42 -2.43
N PHE A 31 15.70 4.14 -1.62
CA PHE A 31 16.48 3.55 -0.54
C PHE A 31 15.60 3.09 0.61
N LEU A 32 14.55 3.85 0.96
CA LEU A 32 13.58 3.46 1.97
C LEU A 32 12.79 2.23 1.53
N MET A 33 12.35 2.18 0.26
CA MET A 33 11.68 1.00 -0.30
C MET A 33 12.61 -0.21 -0.29
N ALA A 34 13.87 -0.03 -0.69
CA ALA A 34 14.85 -1.09 -0.68
C ALA A 34 15.18 -1.59 0.75
N ALA A 35 15.28 -0.66 1.70
CA ALA A 35 15.46 -1.00 3.11
C ALA A 35 14.27 -1.77 3.65
N LEU A 36 13.03 -1.37 3.32
CA LEU A 36 11.82 -2.12 3.68
C LEU A 36 11.86 -3.55 3.11
N LEU A 37 12.17 -3.72 1.82
CA LEU A 37 12.25 -5.04 1.20
C LEU A 37 13.37 -5.90 1.80
N ALA A 38 14.54 -5.31 2.02
CA ALA A 38 15.66 -6.00 2.68
C ALA A 38 15.25 -6.43 4.10
N TYR A 39 14.62 -5.54 4.85
CA TYR A 39 14.13 -5.80 6.20
C TYR A 39 13.09 -6.94 6.27
N LEU A 40 12.23 -7.06 5.25
CA LEU A 40 11.28 -8.16 5.14
C LEU A 40 11.98 -9.49 4.79
N GLY A 41 13.02 -9.43 3.96
CA GLY A 41 13.77 -10.60 3.51
C GLY A 41 14.80 -11.12 4.51
N ASP A 42 15.38 -10.26 5.34
CA ASP A 42 16.48 -10.56 6.26
C ASP A 42 16.20 -11.75 7.20
N PRO A 43 15.02 -11.87 7.83
CA PRO A 43 14.70 -13.00 8.70
C PRO A 43 14.50 -14.33 7.94
N LEU A 44 14.33 -14.29 6.61
CA LEU A 44 14.35 -15.48 5.78
C LEU A 44 15.79 -15.86 5.42
N VAL A 45 16.65 -14.88 5.19
CA VAL A 45 18.10 -15.07 4.98
C VAL A 45 18.73 -15.68 6.23
N ASP A 46 18.48 -15.13 7.42
CA ASP A 46 18.98 -15.65 8.70
C ASP A 46 18.58 -17.11 8.93
N ARG A 47 17.34 -17.47 8.57
CA ARG A 47 16.85 -18.86 8.68
C ARG A 47 17.57 -19.81 7.72
N MET A 48 18.05 -19.32 6.57
CA MET A 48 18.85 -20.09 5.62
C MET A 48 20.31 -20.18 6.08
N GLU A 49 20.85 -19.09 6.64
CA GLU A 49 22.19 -19.05 7.24
C GLU A 49 22.30 -20.00 8.43
N ALA A 50 21.29 -20.02 9.31
CA ALA A 50 21.19 -20.97 10.43
C ALA A 50 21.16 -22.45 9.98
N LYS A 51 20.79 -22.73 8.72
CA LYS A 51 20.84 -24.07 8.11
C LYS A 51 22.19 -24.39 7.46
N GLY A 52 23.18 -23.50 7.58
CA GLY A 52 24.55 -23.68 7.09
C GLY A 52 24.82 -23.11 5.69
N LEU A 53 23.89 -22.35 5.10
CA LEU A 53 24.14 -21.69 3.81
C LEU A 53 24.98 -20.41 4.02
N PRO A 54 25.98 -20.14 3.16
CA PRO A 54 26.70 -18.87 3.24
C PRO A 54 25.75 -17.71 2.93
N ARG A 55 25.87 -16.61 3.68
CA ARG A 55 24.97 -15.46 3.61
C ARG A 55 24.68 -15.00 2.18
N THR A 56 25.70 -14.84 1.36
CA THR A 56 25.53 -14.40 -0.04
C THR A 56 24.60 -15.32 -0.85
N VAL A 57 24.67 -16.63 -0.64
CA VAL A 57 23.79 -17.60 -1.32
C VAL A 57 22.37 -17.50 -0.79
N ALA A 58 22.21 -17.40 0.53
CA ALA A 58 20.90 -17.19 1.15
C ALA A 58 20.24 -15.90 0.62
N VAL A 59 21.00 -14.80 0.54
CA VAL A 59 20.56 -13.52 -0.02
C VAL A 59 20.13 -13.67 -1.47
N VAL A 60 20.94 -14.30 -2.33
CA VAL A 60 20.58 -14.51 -3.75
C VAL A 60 19.27 -15.29 -3.87
N VAL A 61 19.10 -16.37 -3.11
CA VAL A 61 17.88 -17.19 -3.16
C VAL A 61 16.66 -16.39 -2.71
N ILE A 62 16.73 -15.71 -1.56
CA ILE A 62 15.62 -14.91 -1.05
C ILE A 62 15.31 -13.71 -1.95
N PHE A 63 16.34 -13.06 -2.49
CA PHE A 63 16.17 -11.94 -3.40
C PHE A 63 15.49 -12.36 -4.70
N VAL A 64 15.92 -13.48 -5.31
CA VAL A 64 15.27 -14.05 -6.50
C VAL A 64 13.83 -14.46 -6.18
N LEU A 65 13.58 -15.09 -5.03
CA LEU A 65 12.23 -15.45 -4.60
C LEU A 65 11.34 -14.21 -4.45
N LEU A 66 11.82 -13.17 -3.77
CA LEU A 66 11.08 -11.93 -3.55
C LEU A 66 10.76 -11.24 -4.87
N LEU A 67 11.75 -11.09 -5.77
CA LEU A 67 11.53 -10.53 -7.09
C LEU A 67 10.56 -11.38 -7.92
N SER A 68 10.65 -12.70 -7.84
CA SER A 68 9.74 -13.61 -8.57
C SER A 68 8.31 -13.50 -8.08
N VAL A 69 8.10 -13.41 -6.76
CA VAL A 69 6.77 -13.22 -6.16
C VAL A 69 6.19 -11.85 -6.55
N LEU A 70 6.97 -10.77 -6.45
CA LEU A 70 6.52 -9.44 -6.85
C LEU A 70 6.22 -9.36 -8.34
N ALA A 71 7.12 -9.87 -9.19
CA ALA A 71 6.92 -9.89 -10.64
C ALA A 71 5.71 -10.75 -11.01
N GLY A 72 5.56 -11.93 -10.42
CA GLY A 72 4.40 -12.81 -10.62
C GLY A 72 3.09 -12.15 -10.20
N ALA A 73 3.07 -11.50 -9.03
CA ALA A 73 1.91 -10.74 -8.57
C ALA A 73 1.57 -9.60 -9.54
N MET A 74 2.56 -8.83 -10.00
CA MET A 74 2.34 -7.77 -10.99
C MET A 74 1.82 -8.32 -12.32
N LEU A 75 2.40 -9.40 -12.84
CA LEU A 75 1.99 -10.02 -14.10
C LEU A 75 0.56 -10.57 -14.07
N LEU A 76 0.06 -11.00 -12.91
CA LEU A 76 -1.32 -11.48 -12.75
C LEU A 76 -2.28 -10.34 -12.41
N LEU A 77 -1.91 -9.45 -11.48
CA LEU A 77 -2.80 -8.39 -10.99
C LEU A 77 -2.97 -7.27 -12.01
N ILE A 78 -1.90 -6.78 -12.64
CA ILE A 78 -1.99 -5.64 -13.57
C ILE A 78 -2.99 -5.90 -14.71
N PRO A 79 -2.93 -7.01 -15.47
CA PRO A 79 -3.91 -7.24 -16.54
C PRO A 79 -5.34 -7.44 -16.01
N ALA A 80 -5.50 -8.09 -14.85
CA ALA A 80 -6.82 -8.27 -14.24
C ALA A 80 -7.43 -6.93 -13.79
N LEU A 81 -6.62 -6.06 -13.18
CA LEU A 81 -7.02 -4.69 -12.81
C LEU A 81 -7.32 -3.87 -14.07
N GLN A 82 -6.53 -4.00 -15.14
CA GLN A 82 -6.77 -3.30 -16.40
C GLN A 82 -8.13 -3.68 -17.01
N GLN A 83 -8.48 -4.96 -17.00
CA GLN A 83 -9.78 -5.44 -17.49
C GLN A 83 -10.93 -4.85 -16.66
N GLN A 84 -10.84 -4.91 -15.33
CA GLN A 84 -11.88 -4.36 -14.45
C GLN A 84 -12.00 -2.83 -14.55
N LEU A 85 -10.88 -2.11 -14.69
CA LEU A 85 -10.89 -0.67 -14.92
C LEU A 85 -11.51 -0.32 -16.27
N ALA A 86 -11.26 -1.11 -17.31
CA ALA A 86 -11.89 -0.93 -18.61
C ALA A 86 -13.41 -1.19 -18.57
N SER A 87 -13.85 -2.20 -17.81
CA SER A 87 -15.28 -2.44 -17.57
C SER A 87 -15.92 -1.29 -16.78
N LEU A 88 -15.28 -0.83 -15.70
CA LEU A 88 -15.73 0.31 -14.91
C LEU A 88 -15.94 1.54 -15.79
N ALA A 89 -14.96 1.88 -16.63
CA ALA A 89 -15.05 3.05 -17.47
C ALA A 89 -16.13 2.97 -18.55
N LYS A 90 -16.41 1.77 -19.08
CA LYS A 90 -17.55 1.54 -19.98
C LYS A 90 -18.88 1.69 -19.24
N ALA A 91 -18.95 1.23 -18.00
CA ALA A 91 -20.15 1.34 -17.14
C ALA A 91 -20.33 2.74 -16.53
N LEU A 92 -19.26 3.56 -16.50
CA LEU A 92 -19.22 4.84 -15.81
C LEU A 92 -20.30 5.84 -16.26
N PRO A 93 -20.63 5.99 -17.57
CA PRO A 93 -21.73 6.87 -17.99
C PRO A 93 -23.08 6.42 -17.43
N THR A 94 -23.36 5.12 -17.47
CA THR A 94 -24.57 4.51 -16.89
C THR A 94 -24.61 4.67 -15.38
N TYR A 95 -23.44 4.61 -14.74
CA TYR A 95 -23.31 4.87 -13.32
C TYR A 95 -23.64 6.31 -12.95
N ILE A 96 -23.16 7.28 -13.73
CA ILE A 96 -23.52 8.69 -13.56
C ILE A 96 -25.02 8.90 -13.81
N ASP A 97 -25.61 8.23 -14.81
CA ASP A 97 -27.07 8.28 -15.06
C ASP A 97 -27.89 7.77 -13.86
N TRP A 98 -27.47 6.66 -13.26
CA TRP A 98 -28.15 6.11 -12.09
C TRP A 98 -28.05 7.07 -10.88
N LEU A 99 -26.85 7.62 -10.62
CA LEU A 99 -26.66 8.61 -9.57
C LEU A 99 -27.52 9.86 -9.84
N GLN A 100 -27.54 10.37 -11.07
CA GLN A 100 -28.38 11.51 -11.45
C GLN A 100 -29.86 11.23 -11.20
N THR A 101 -30.36 10.04 -11.55
CA THR A 101 -31.78 9.71 -11.43
C THR A 101 -32.24 9.38 -10.01
N HIS A 102 -31.34 8.88 -9.14
CA HIS A 102 -31.70 8.44 -7.78
C HIS A 102 -31.21 9.38 -6.67
N LEU A 103 -30.01 9.97 -6.79
CA LEU A 103 -29.51 10.92 -5.79
C LEU A 103 -30.15 12.29 -5.94
N THR A 104 -30.36 12.81 -7.16
CA THR A 104 -30.88 14.18 -7.30
C THR A 104 -32.28 14.37 -6.69
N PRO A 105 -33.24 13.43 -6.82
CA PRO A 105 -34.52 13.56 -6.15
C PRO A 105 -34.39 13.41 -4.63
N TRP A 106 -33.55 12.47 -4.17
CA TRP A 106 -33.31 12.24 -2.74
C TRP A 106 -32.67 13.45 -2.05
N LEU A 107 -31.68 14.09 -2.69
CA LEU A 107 -31.00 15.28 -2.19
C LEU A 107 -31.97 16.47 -2.11
N LYS A 108 -32.79 16.63 -3.15
CA LYS A 108 -33.81 17.69 -3.21
C LYS A 108 -34.87 17.51 -2.13
N GLN A 109 -35.33 16.27 -1.92
CA GLN A 109 -36.35 15.95 -0.92
C GLN A 109 -35.82 16.04 0.52
N THR A 110 -34.56 15.67 0.76
CA THR A 110 -33.98 15.59 2.12
C THR A 110 -33.33 16.90 2.56
N PHE A 111 -32.62 17.59 1.65
CA PHE A 111 -31.80 18.76 1.98
C PHE A 111 -32.24 20.05 1.28
N GLY A 112 -33.23 20.00 0.38
CA GLY A 112 -33.72 21.17 -0.36
C GLY A 112 -32.69 21.78 -1.33
N VAL A 113 -31.60 21.06 -1.62
CA VAL A 113 -30.54 21.50 -2.52
C VAL A 113 -30.96 21.16 -3.95
N ASP A 114 -31.08 22.17 -4.82
CA ASP A 114 -31.25 21.93 -6.25
C ASP A 114 -29.95 21.38 -6.84
N ALA A 115 -29.99 20.10 -7.23
CA ALA A 115 -28.87 19.41 -7.88
C ALA A 115 -28.52 19.94 -9.28
N ALA A 116 -29.13 21.06 -9.71
CA ALA A 116 -28.78 21.80 -10.92
C ALA A 116 -27.36 22.42 -10.87
N LEU A 117 -26.73 22.45 -9.68
CA LEU A 117 -25.34 22.87 -9.51
C LEU A 117 -24.31 21.82 -9.95
N LEU A 118 -24.73 20.56 -10.12
CA LEU A 118 -23.87 19.49 -10.62
C LEU A 118 -24.08 19.35 -12.12
N ASP A 119 -23.10 19.80 -12.91
CA ASP A 119 -23.12 19.67 -14.35
C ASP A 119 -22.80 18.21 -14.76
N TRP A 120 -23.80 17.35 -14.64
CA TRP A 120 -23.72 15.93 -14.97
C TRP A 120 -23.26 15.68 -16.42
N SER A 121 -23.54 16.64 -17.31
CA SER A 121 -23.12 16.58 -18.71
C SER A 121 -21.61 16.76 -18.85
N MET A 122 -21.03 17.72 -18.13
CA MET A 122 -19.59 17.95 -18.05
C MET A 122 -18.87 16.77 -17.37
N LEU A 123 -19.47 16.17 -16.34
CA LEU A 123 -18.94 15.00 -15.65
C LEU A 123 -18.85 13.77 -16.58
N LYS A 124 -19.90 13.53 -17.39
CA LYS A 124 -19.93 12.45 -18.38
C LYS A 124 -18.94 12.67 -19.52
N SER A 125 -18.88 13.89 -20.06
CA SER A 125 -17.94 14.21 -21.15
C SER A 125 -16.50 14.13 -20.66
N ALA A 126 -16.17 14.66 -19.48
CA ALA A 126 -14.84 14.53 -18.89
C ALA A 126 -14.47 13.06 -18.62
N ALA A 127 -15.42 12.23 -18.16
CA ALA A 127 -15.20 10.80 -17.95
C ALA A 127 -14.93 10.04 -19.26
N GLN A 128 -15.69 10.32 -20.32
CA GLN A 128 -15.54 9.66 -21.63
C GLN A 128 -14.28 10.12 -22.37
N GLU A 129 -14.02 11.43 -22.38
CA GLU A 129 -12.92 12.04 -23.12
C GLU A 129 -11.56 11.63 -22.53
N ASN A 130 -11.41 11.69 -21.19
CA ASN A 130 -10.19 11.27 -20.52
C ASN A 130 -9.96 9.75 -20.58
N TRP A 131 -11.00 8.92 -20.69
CA TRP A 131 -10.81 7.48 -20.75
C TRP A 131 -10.45 6.97 -22.16
N LEU A 132 -11.15 7.47 -23.19
CA LEU A 132 -10.99 7.05 -24.58
C LEU A 132 -9.70 7.57 -25.22
N GLN A 133 -9.30 8.81 -24.91
CA GLN A 133 -8.05 9.39 -25.46
C GLN A 133 -6.79 8.76 -24.88
N VAL A 134 -6.91 8.18 -23.69
CA VAL A 134 -5.78 7.73 -22.88
C VAL A 134 -5.61 6.21 -22.92
N GLY A 135 -6.43 5.47 -23.67
CA GLY A 135 -6.29 4.01 -23.82
C GLY A 135 -6.45 3.24 -22.49
N GLY A 136 -7.17 3.81 -21.53
CA GLY A 136 -7.30 3.33 -20.15
C GLY A 136 -6.07 3.64 -19.27
N ALA A 137 -5.98 3.00 -18.10
CA ALA A 137 -4.91 3.26 -17.13
C ALA A 137 -3.49 3.10 -17.69
N ALA A 138 -3.28 2.12 -18.59
CA ALA A 138 -1.98 1.86 -19.20
C ALA A 138 -1.52 2.97 -20.14
N GLY A 139 -2.40 3.48 -21.01
CA GLY A 139 -2.03 4.61 -21.86
C GLY A 139 -2.00 5.95 -21.09
N GLY A 140 -2.62 6.02 -19.90
CA GLY A 140 -2.49 7.14 -18.96
C GLY A 140 -1.12 7.23 -18.35
N VAL A 141 -0.63 6.10 -17.86
CA VAL A 141 0.76 5.99 -17.42
C VAL A 141 1.71 6.25 -18.59
N MET A 142 1.42 5.73 -19.78
CA MET A 142 2.30 5.89 -20.95
C MET A 142 2.35 7.33 -21.46
N SER A 143 1.22 8.03 -21.51
CA SER A 143 1.13 9.46 -21.89
C SER A 143 1.77 10.37 -20.84
N TRP A 144 1.60 10.04 -19.55
CA TRP A 144 2.32 10.73 -18.47
C TRP A 144 3.84 10.50 -18.56
N LEU A 145 4.28 9.27 -18.89
CA LEU A 145 5.69 8.97 -19.13
C LEU A 145 6.25 9.74 -20.34
N SER A 146 5.50 9.77 -21.44
CA SER A 146 5.97 10.38 -22.69
C SER A 146 5.99 11.90 -22.64
N SER A 147 5.07 12.50 -21.88
CA SER A 147 5.05 13.95 -21.62
C SER A 147 6.13 14.40 -20.63
N SER A 148 6.75 13.48 -19.87
CA SER A 148 7.79 13.78 -18.88
C SER A 148 8.97 12.83 -18.99
N GLY A 149 9.99 13.20 -19.79
CA GLY A 149 11.24 12.44 -19.88
C GLY A 149 11.92 12.23 -18.50
N MET A 150 11.75 13.19 -17.58
CA MET A 150 12.19 13.05 -16.18
C MET A 150 11.44 11.95 -15.43
N ALA A 151 10.12 11.79 -15.64
CA ALA A 151 9.34 10.73 -15.02
C ALA A 151 9.76 9.34 -15.51
N MET A 152 10.02 9.21 -16.82
CA MET A 152 10.55 7.98 -17.40
C MET A 152 11.91 7.60 -16.81
N LEU A 153 12.83 8.57 -16.72
CA LEU A 153 14.13 8.36 -16.06
C LEU A 153 13.98 7.99 -14.59
N ALA A 154 13.06 8.62 -13.85
CA ALA A 154 12.82 8.32 -12.45
C ALA A 154 12.29 6.89 -12.26
N ILE A 155 11.38 6.42 -13.11
CA ILE A 155 10.86 5.05 -13.05
C ILE A 155 11.95 4.03 -13.40
N LEU A 156 12.72 4.26 -14.47
CA LEU A 156 13.82 3.38 -14.82
C LEU A 156 14.89 3.36 -13.73
N ALA A 157 15.21 4.51 -13.15
CA ALA A 157 16.12 4.62 -12.03
C ALA A 157 15.59 3.81 -10.84
N ASN A 158 14.32 3.97 -10.43
CA ASN A 158 13.74 3.22 -9.32
C ASN A 158 13.67 1.71 -9.61
N LEU A 159 13.33 1.32 -10.84
CA LEU A 159 13.24 -0.08 -11.26
C LEU A 159 14.59 -0.81 -11.16
N VAL A 160 15.71 -0.09 -11.35
CA VAL A 160 17.06 -0.64 -11.20
C VAL A 160 17.58 -0.45 -9.79
N LEU A 161 17.41 0.74 -9.20
CA LEU A 161 18.01 1.13 -7.94
C LEU A 161 17.37 0.40 -6.75
N ILE A 162 16.04 0.22 -6.74
CA ILE A 162 15.37 -0.49 -5.64
C ILE A 162 15.89 -1.93 -5.52
N PRO A 163 15.88 -2.77 -6.58
CA PRO A 163 16.41 -4.13 -6.49
C PRO A 163 17.90 -4.16 -6.14
N VAL A 164 18.72 -3.31 -6.76
CA VAL A 164 20.17 -3.27 -6.50
C VAL A 164 20.44 -2.91 -5.04
N VAL A 165 19.84 -1.84 -4.53
CA VAL A 165 20.03 -1.41 -3.13
C VAL A 165 19.45 -2.46 -2.18
N THR A 166 18.31 -3.08 -2.51
CA THR A 166 17.74 -4.16 -1.69
C THR A 166 18.72 -5.31 -1.54
N PHE A 167 19.34 -5.72 -2.66
CA PHE A 167 20.33 -6.80 -2.65
C PHE A 167 21.54 -6.47 -1.77
N TYR A 168 22.12 -5.27 -1.92
CA TYR A 168 23.26 -4.85 -1.10
C TYR A 168 22.89 -4.69 0.37
N LEU A 169 21.74 -4.08 0.68
CA LEU A 169 21.27 -3.94 2.06
C LEU A 169 21.04 -5.30 2.70
N LEU A 170 20.38 -6.24 2.02
CA LEU A 170 20.13 -7.59 2.52
C LEU A 170 21.44 -8.37 2.73
N ARG A 171 22.41 -8.20 1.83
CA ARG A 171 23.72 -8.85 1.93
C ARG A 171 24.58 -8.29 3.05
N ASP A 172 24.70 -6.97 3.13
CA ASP A 172 25.69 -6.29 3.96
C ASP A 172 25.08 -5.66 5.24
N TRP A 173 23.83 -6.00 5.57
CA TRP A 173 23.08 -5.46 6.72
C TRP A 173 23.91 -5.49 8.01
N ASP A 174 24.48 -6.64 8.36
CA ASP A 174 25.23 -6.81 9.61
C ASP A 174 26.51 -5.96 9.63
N HIS A 175 27.16 -5.83 8.48
CA HIS A 175 28.32 -4.95 8.34
C HIS A 175 27.94 -3.49 8.54
N LEU A 176 26.82 -3.05 7.96
CA LEU A 176 26.29 -1.68 8.15
C LEU A 176 25.96 -1.41 9.62
N VAL A 177 25.24 -2.32 10.28
CA VAL A 177 24.87 -2.18 11.70
C VAL A 177 26.13 -2.13 12.59
N THR A 178 27.14 -2.96 12.30
CA THR A 178 28.41 -2.95 13.04
C THR A 178 29.16 -1.62 12.87
N ARG A 179 29.22 -1.07 11.65
CA ARG A 179 29.83 0.24 11.40
C ARG A 179 29.10 1.37 12.12
N VAL A 180 27.77 1.34 12.15
CA VAL A 180 26.98 2.34 12.90
C VAL A 180 27.27 2.22 14.40
N ARG A 181 27.39 0.99 14.92
CA ARG A 181 27.75 0.75 16.32
C ARG A 181 29.13 1.30 16.67
N GLU A 182 30.12 1.19 15.79
CA GLU A 182 31.48 1.73 15.97
C GLU A 182 31.51 3.26 16.13
N LEU A 183 30.50 3.97 15.61
CA LEU A 183 30.38 5.43 15.71
C LEU A 183 29.75 5.88 17.04
N LEU A 184 29.19 4.96 17.84
CA LEU A 184 28.53 5.30 19.09
C LEU A 184 29.55 5.62 20.19
N PRO A 185 29.32 6.68 21.00
CA PRO A 185 30.13 6.90 22.18
C PRO A 185 29.98 5.73 23.16
N ARG A 186 31.11 5.18 23.64
CA ARG A 186 31.16 3.99 24.53
C ARG A 186 30.23 4.04 25.75
N LYS A 187 29.93 5.25 26.25
CA LYS A 187 29.02 5.46 27.39
C LYS A 187 27.57 5.04 27.11
N TRP A 188 27.12 5.18 25.86
CA TRP A 188 25.74 4.95 25.45
C TRP A 188 25.57 3.70 24.60
N GLU A 189 26.67 3.08 24.15
CA GLU A 189 26.67 1.94 23.24
C GLU A 189 25.74 0.81 23.71
N VAL A 190 25.86 0.40 24.97
CA VAL A 190 25.04 -0.69 25.54
C VAL A 190 23.56 -0.35 25.48
N THR A 191 23.19 0.84 25.93
CA THR A 191 21.79 1.30 25.93
C THR A 191 21.22 1.40 24.52
N VAL A 192 21.97 2.00 23.58
CA VAL A 192 21.51 2.19 22.20
C VAL A 192 21.38 0.85 21.49
N VAL A 193 22.34 -0.06 21.62
CA VAL A 193 22.27 -1.40 21.00
C VAL A 193 21.08 -2.17 21.52
N GLN A 194 20.81 -2.13 22.83
CA GLN A 194 19.67 -2.81 23.41
C GLN A 194 18.33 -2.23 22.91
N LEU A 195 18.20 -0.89 22.93
CA LEU A 195 17.00 -0.21 22.45
C LEU A 195 16.75 -0.46 20.95
N THR A 196 17.80 -0.48 20.14
CA THR A 196 17.73 -0.80 18.71
C THR A 196 17.24 -2.22 18.49
N ARG A 197 17.75 -3.20 19.25
CA ARG A 197 17.33 -4.61 19.13
C ARG A 197 15.88 -4.84 19.56
N ASP A 198 15.45 -4.17 20.62
CA ASP A 198 14.05 -4.23 21.08
C ASP A 198 13.13 -3.60 20.04
N SER A 199 13.51 -2.43 19.50
CA SER A 199 12.78 -1.75 18.42
C SER A 199 12.71 -2.60 17.15
N ASP A 200 13.82 -3.21 16.76
CA ASP A 200 13.92 -4.10 15.60
C ASP A 200 12.98 -5.31 15.74
N THR A 201 12.95 -5.93 16.92
CA THR A 201 12.08 -7.08 17.16
C THR A 201 10.60 -6.72 16.98
N VAL A 202 10.19 -5.56 17.51
CA VAL A 202 8.81 -5.07 17.46
C VAL A 202 8.44 -4.58 16.05
N LEU A 203 9.26 -3.72 15.44
CA LEU A 203 9.04 -3.18 14.10
C LEU A 203 9.04 -4.28 13.04
N GLY A 204 9.98 -5.23 13.15
CA GLY A 204 10.05 -6.40 12.29
C GLY A 204 8.80 -7.24 12.36
N ALA A 205 8.34 -7.55 13.57
CA ALA A 205 7.11 -8.30 13.76
C ALA A 205 5.90 -7.56 13.16
N PHE A 206 5.75 -6.28 13.49
CA PHE A 206 4.64 -5.45 13.05
C PHE A 206 4.58 -5.32 11.53
N LEU A 207 5.68 -4.94 10.87
CA LEU A 207 5.70 -4.72 9.41
C LEU A 207 5.37 -6.00 8.64
N ARG A 208 5.96 -7.14 9.02
CA ARG A 208 5.67 -8.44 8.40
C ARG A 208 4.24 -8.88 8.66
N GLY A 209 3.78 -8.75 9.92
CA GLY A 209 2.43 -9.08 10.31
C GLY A 209 1.41 -8.27 9.52
N GLN A 210 1.60 -6.95 9.45
CA GLN A 210 0.69 -6.04 8.75
C GLN A 210 0.65 -6.31 7.24
N LEU A 211 1.77 -6.59 6.59
CA LEU A 211 1.78 -6.95 5.18
C LEU A 211 1.01 -8.25 4.93
N LEU A 212 1.17 -9.25 5.79
CA LEU A 212 0.40 -10.50 5.70
C LEU A 212 -1.09 -10.27 5.94
N VAL A 213 -1.46 -9.41 6.88
CA VAL A 213 -2.86 -9.00 7.12
C VAL A 213 -3.45 -8.33 5.88
N MET A 214 -2.74 -7.36 5.29
CA MET A 214 -3.18 -6.65 4.08
C MET A 214 -3.38 -7.60 2.88
N LEU A 215 -2.45 -8.54 2.67
CA LEU A 215 -2.57 -9.55 1.61
C LEU A 215 -3.72 -10.53 1.88
N ALA A 216 -3.86 -10.99 3.12
CA ALA A 216 -4.94 -11.89 3.52
C ALA A 216 -6.32 -11.23 3.35
N LEU A 217 -6.49 -10.00 3.85
CA LEU A 217 -7.73 -9.23 3.67
C LEU A 217 -8.00 -8.91 2.22
N GLY A 218 -6.98 -8.51 1.45
CA GLY A 218 -7.12 -8.29 0.01
C GLY A 218 -7.64 -9.53 -0.72
N ALA A 219 -7.13 -10.72 -0.36
CA ALA A 219 -7.61 -11.98 -0.91
C ALA A 219 -9.03 -12.32 -0.45
N VAL A 220 -9.33 -12.21 0.85
CA VAL A 220 -10.67 -12.48 1.42
C VAL A 220 -11.72 -11.59 0.78
N TYR A 221 -11.47 -10.28 0.70
CA TYR A 221 -12.41 -9.34 0.08
C TYR A 221 -12.56 -9.57 -1.42
N SER A 222 -11.45 -9.79 -2.14
CA SER A 222 -11.51 -10.05 -3.59
C SER A 222 -12.29 -11.34 -3.89
N LEU A 223 -12.02 -12.42 -3.17
CA LEU A 223 -12.70 -13.71 -3.36
C LEU A 223 -14.16 -13.66 -2.90
N GLY A 224 -14.45 -13.03 -1.76
CA GLY A 224 -15.80 -12.89 -1.25
C GLY A 224 -16.70 -12.07 -2.17
N LEU A 225 -16.20 -10.94 -2.67
CA LEU A 225 -16.94 -10.13 -3.65
C LEU A 225 -17.06 -10.82 -5.02
N TRP A 226 -16.04 -11.58 -5.42
CA TRP A 226 -16.08 -12.37 -6.65
C TRP A 226 -17.14 -13.48 -6.56
N TRP A 227 -17.29 -14.13 -5.40
CA TRP A 227 -18.37 -15.10 -5.15
C TRP A 227 -19.77 -14.51 -5.24
N ILE A 228 -19.94 -13.25 -4.83
CA ILE A 228 -21.21 -12.52 -5.01
C ILE A 228 -21.49 -12.23 -6.50
N GLY A 229 -20.45 -12.26 -7.35
CA GLY A 229 -20.53 -11.94 -8.77
C GLY A 229 -20.23 -10.48 -9.09
N LEU A 230 -19.61 -9.74 -8.16
CA LEU A 230 -19.30 -8.32 -8.37
C LEU A 230 -18.17 -8.16 -9.40
N GLU A 231 -18.39 -7.37 -10.46
CA GLU A 231 -17.41 -7.21 -11.55
C GLU A 231 -16.10 -6.55 -11.08
N LEU A 232 -16.20 -5.65 -10.10
CA LEU A 232 -15.09 -4.88 -9.54
C LEU A 232 -14.45 -5.53 -8.30
N ALA A 233 -14.73 -6.81 -8.06
CA ALA A 233 -14.33 -7.53 -6.85
C ALA A 233 -12.82 -7.43 -6.56
N LEU A 234 -11.97 -7.59 -7.58
CA LEU A 234 -10.51 -7.57 -7.40
C LEU A 234 -9.99 -6.18 -7.08
N ILE A 235 -10.42 -5.15 -7.84
CA ILE A 235 -10.01 -3.76 -7.57
C ILE A 235 -10.40 -3.38 -6.15
N ILE A 236 -11.66 -3.63 -5.78
CA ILE A 236 -12.18 -3.22 -4.47
C ILE A 236 -11.49 -4.01 -3.37
N GLY A 237 -11.29 -5.32 -3.54
CA GLY A 237 -10.59 -6.15 -2.57
C GLY A 237 -9.13 -5.74 -2.38
N VAL A 238 -8.39 -5.49 -3.46
CA VAL A 238 -6.99 -5.02 -3.40
C VAL A 238 -6.90 -3.64 -2.73
N VAL A 239 -7.76 -2.69 -3.10
CA VAL A 239 -7.79 -1.35 -2.48
C VAL A 239 -8.14 -1.46 -0.99
N ALA A 240 -9.18 -2.22 -0.63
CA ALA A 240 -9.55 -2.44 0.76
C ALA A 240 -8.41 -3.10 1.55
N GLY A 241 -7.75 -4.12 1.00
CA GLY A 241 -6.60 -4.78 1.60
C GLY A 241 -5.40 -3.83 1.82
N ILE A 242 -5.05 -3.01 0.83
CA ILE A 242 -3.96 -2.01 0.95
C ILE A 242 -4.32 -0.95 2.00
N VAL A 243 -5.54 -0.42 1.98
CA VAL A 243 -5.96 0.63 2.91
C VAL A 243 -6.15 0.08 4.33
N SER A 244 -6.31 -1.24 4.48
CA SER A 244 -6.26 -1.94 5.79
C SER A 244 -4.89 -1.84 6.48
N PHE A 245 -3.87 -1.21 5.86
CA PHE A 245 -2.67 -0.80 6.60
C PHE A 245 -3.03 0.03 7.84
N VAL A 246 -4.07 0.86 7.76
CA VAL A 246 -4.66 1.54 8.91
C VAL A 246 -5.89 0.75 9.37
N PRO A 247 -5.99 0.41 10.67
CA PRO A 247 -7.13 -0.35 11.20
C PRO A 247 -8.47 0.27 10.82
N TYR A 248 -9.44 -0.59 10.48
CA TYR A 248 -10.82 -0.24 10.08
C TYR A 248 -10.98 0.55 8.77
N LEU A 249 -9.95 1.25 8.28
CA LEU A 249 -10.05 2.05 7.06
C LEU A 249 -10.35 1.18 5.84
N GLY A 250 -9.70 0.02 5.74
CA GLY A 250 -9.96 -0.92 4.64
C GLY A 250 -11.40 -1.43 4.63
N PHE A 251 -11.97 -1.72 5.80
CA PHE A 251 -13.39 -2.08 5.93
C PHE A 251 -14.31 -0.94 5.53
N ILE A 252 -14.10 0.27 6.05
CA ILE A 252 -14.97 1.44 5.78
C ILE A 252 -14.95 1.80 4.30
N ILE A 253 -13.76 1.91 3.71
CA ILE A 253 -13.63 2.27 2.29
C ILE A 253 -14.11 1.12 1.41
N GLY A 254 -13.75 -0.12 1.76
CA GLY A 254 -14.13 -1.29 0.99
C GLY A 254 -15.65 -1.50 0.96
N ILE A 255 -16.34 -1.44 2.10
CA ILE A 255 -17.79 -1.63 2.17
C ILE A 255 -18.53 -0.52 1.45
N LEU A 256 -18.02 0.72 1.49
CA LEU A 256 -18.59 1.85 0.76
C LEU A 256 -18.45 1.64 -0.76
N LEU A 257 -17.24 1.33 -1.24
CA LEU A 257 -17.00 1.10 -2.66
C LEU A 257 -17.76 -0.13 -3.19
N ALA A 258 -17.75 -1.23 -2.45
CA ALA A 258 -18.48 -2.45 -2.80
C ALA A 258 -19.99 -2.27 -2.74
N GLY A 259 -20.50 -1.55 -1.72
CA GLY A 259 -21.93 -1.30 -1.56
C GLY A 259 -22.48 -0.46 -2.71
N ILE A 260 -21.76 0.60 -3.10
CA ILE A 260 -22.11 1.40 -4.27
C ILE A 260 -22.07 0.52 -5.52
N ALA A 261 -20.97 -0.18 -5.78
CA ALA A 261 -20.83 -1.02 -6.96
C ALA A 261 -21.92 -2.11 -7.04
N ALA A 262 -22.27 -2.75 -5.93
CA ALA A 262 -23.29 -3.79 -5.87
C ALA A 262 -24.69 -3.25 -6.16
N MET A 263 -25.06 -2.08 -5.59
CA MET A 263 -26.34 -1.45 -5.89
C MET A 263 -26.46 -1.07 -7.36
N MET A 264 -25.36 -0.60 -7.96
CA MET A 264 -25.34 -0.19 -9.36
C MET A 264 -25.33 -1.37 -10.33
N GLN A 265 -24.74 -2.49 -9.94
CA GLN A 265 -24.69 -3.69 -10.76
C GLN A 265 -26.00 -4.49 -10.67
N PHE A 266 -26.47 -4.78 -9.46
CA PHE A 266 -27.58 -5.71 -9.23
C PHE A 266 -28.94 -5.03 -9.06
N HIS A 267 -28.99 -3.74 -8.73
CA HIS A 267 -30.23 -2.98 -8.47
C HIS A 267 -31.12 -3.56 -7.34
N GLU A 268 -30.58 -4.49 -6.54
CA GLU A 268 -31.30 -5.18 -5.47
C GLU A 268 -30.61 -4.99 -4.12
N ILE A 269 -31.39 -4.59 -3.11
CA ILE A 269 -30.89 -4.31 -1.75
C ILE A 269 -30.30 -5.54 -1.06
N TYR A 270 -30.74 -6.75 -1.45
CA TYR A 270 -30.25 -8.00 -0.88
C TYR A 270 -28.73 -8.16 -1.05
N TYR A 271 -28.16 -7.66 -2.15
CA TYR A 271 -26.71 -7.72 -2.38
C TYR A 271 -25.92 -6.85 -1.41
N LEU A 272 -26.50 -5.78 -0.84
CA LEU A 272 -25.85 -5.03 0.24
C LEU A 272 -25.65 -5.87 1.50
N LEU A 273 -26.61 -6.75 1.81
CA LEU A 273 -26.48 -7.68 2.94
C LEU A 273 -25.32 -8.66 2.70
N LEU A 274 -25.19 -9.18 1.47
CA LEU A 274 -24.09 -10.06 1.10
C LEU A 274 -22.73 -9.35 1.16
N VAL A 275 -22.65 -8.11 0.67
CA VAL A 275 -21.43 -7.28 0.79
C VAL A 275 -21.10 -7.05 2.26
N ALA A 276 -22.08 -6.65 3.07
CA ALA A 276 -21.89 -6.45 4.51
C ALA A 276 -21.44 -7.74 5.21
N LEU A 277 -21.93 -8.91 4.78
CA LEU A 277 -21.48 -10.21 5.27
C LEU A 277 -20.01 -10.46 4.94
N VAL A 278 -19.57 -10.25 3.68
CA VAL A 278 -18.17 -10.43 3.27
C VAL A 278 -17.24 -9.53 4.09
N PHE A 279 -17.60 -8.24 4.23
CA PHE A 279 -16.81 -7.29 5.01
C PHE A 279 -16.86 -7.58 6.51
N GLY A 280 -18.00 -8.05 7.04
CA GLY A 280 -18.13 -8.50 8.43
C GLY A 280 -17.26 -9.72 8.73
N VAL A 281 -17.21 -10.70 7.82
CA VAL A 281 -16.32 -11.86 7.93
C VAL A 281 -14.85 -11.42 7.87
N GLY A 282 -14.49 -10.55 6.93
CA GLY A 282 -13.12 -10.03 6.85
C GLY A 282 -12.71 -9.25 8.10
N GLN A 283 -13.58 -8.43 8.67
CA GLN A 283 -13.33 -7.71 9.92
C GLN A 283 -13.19 -8.65 11.12
N ALA A 284 -14.01 -9.71 11.17
CA ALA A 284 -13.90 -10.73 12.20
C ALA A 284 -12.58 -11.52 12.06
N LEU A 285 -12.18 -11.87 10.83
CA LEU A 285 -10.89 -12.49 10.56
C LEU A 285 -9.73 -11.58 10.96
N GLU A 286 -9.79 -10.28 10.64
CA GLU A 286 -8.79 -9.29 11.06
C GLU A 286 -8.66 -9.26 12.58
N GLY A 287 -9.76 -9.01 13.29
CA GLY A 287 -9.73 -8.79 14.73
C GLY A 287 -9.47 -10.05 15.56
N MET A 288 -10.05 -11.19 15.17
CA MET A 288 -10.02 -12.41 15.98
C MET A 288 -8.88 -13.37 15.62
N LEU A 289 -8.38 -13.33 14.38
CA LEU A 289 -7.44 -14.34 13.88
C LEU A 289 -6.15 -13.72 13.35
N LEU A 290 -6.23 -12.82 12.36
CA LEU A 290 -5.06 -12.31 11.66
C LEU A 290 -4.22 -11.39 12.54
N THR A 291 -4.83 -10.41 13.21
CA THR A 291 -4.08 -9.46 14.05
C THR A 291 -3.40 -10.15 15.23
N PRO A 292 -4.07 -11.02 16.03
CA PRO A 292 -3.41 -11.74 17.11
C PRO A 292 -2.28 -12.66 16.60
N LEU A 293 -2.54 -13.45 15.55
CA LEU A 293 -1.58 -14.44 15.03
C LEU A 293 -0.36 -13.82 14.36
N LEU A 294 -0.55 -12.73 13.62
CA LEU A 294 0.48 -12.15 12.75
C LEU A 294 1.19 -10.95 13.38
N VAL A 295 0.51 -10.23 14.26
CA VAL A 295 1.01 -8.98 14.87
C VAL A 295 1.14 -9.13 16.40
N GLY A 296 0.15 -9.73 17.06
CA GLY A 296 -0.10 -9.66 18.51
C GLY A 296 0.99 -10.25 19.42
N ASP A 297 1.54 -11.42 19.10
CA ASP A 297 2.44 -12.16 20.02
C ASP A 297 3.77 -11.44 20.36
N LYS A 298 4.12 -10.35 19.68
CA LYS A 298 5.42 -9.68 19.82
C LYS A 298 5.37 -8.22 20.28
N ILE A 299 4.16 -7.67 20.47
CA ILE A 299 3.97 -6.28 20.91
C ILE A 299 3.68 -6.17 22.41
N GLY A 300 3.53 -7.29 23.12
CA GLY A 300 3.30 -7.30 24.57
C GLY A 300 1.98 -6.64 25.00
N LEU A 301 0.95 -6.72 24.15
CA LEU A 301 -0.42 -6.29 24.45
C LEU A 301 -1.28 -7.47 24.92
#